data_AF-A0A382MXR0-F1
#
_entry.id   AF-A0A382MXR0-F1
#
_cell.length_a   1.000
_cell.length_b   1.000
_cell.length_c   1.000
_cell.angle_alpha   90.00
_cell.angle_beta   90.00
_cell.angle_gamma   90.00
#
_symmetry.space_group_name_H-M   'P 1'
#
loop_
_entity.id
_entity.type
_entity.pdbx_description
1 polymer ?
#
loop_
_entity_poly.entity_id
_entity_poly.type
_entity_poly.pdbx_seq_one_letter_code
_entity_poly.pdbx_strand_id
1 'polypeptide(L)'
;MTNPEVAILMLSSFILMVLLGFPVAFTLLAMGVFFGYYAYHDAGSINTISDAFNNNIFYLLNQNTYSVMENDTLVAIPLFLFMGYVVERANIVNKLFYSLQMAARNLPGS
;
A
#
# COMPACT_ATOMS: atom_id res chain seq x y z
N MET A 1 17.17 2.32 21.33
CA MET A 1 18.20 1.28 21.14
C MET A 1 17.49 0.02 20.69
N THR A 2 17.83 -0.53 19.52
CA THR A 2 17.15 -1.68 18.90
C THR A 2 17.45 -2.95 19.70
N ASN A 3 16.57 -3.30 20.63
CA ASN A 3 16.65 -4.55 21.37
C ASN A 3 16.33 -5.70 20.40
N PRO A 4 17.31 -6.58 20.07
CA PRO A 4 17.10 -7.67 19.11
C PRO A 4 16.02 -8.66 19.59
N GLU A 5 15.81 -8.76 20.90
CA GLU A 5 14.75 -9.57 21.53
C GLU A 5 13.35 -9.16 21.05
N VAL A 6 13.10 -7.85 20.91
CA VAL A 6 11.81 -7.30 20.47
C VAL A 6 11.55 -7.63 19.01
N ALA A 7 12.60 -7.61 18.16
CA ALA A 7 12.48 -7.98 16.76
C ALA A 7 12.15 -9.47 16.58
N ILE A 8 12.77 -10.35 17.37
CA ILE A 8 12.49 -11.79 17.35
C ILE A 8 11.06 -12.08 17.85
N LEU A 9 10.59 -11.36 18.88
CA LEU A 9 9.21 -11.46 19.36
C LEU A 9 8.20 -10.97 18.32
N MET A 10 8.47 -9.86 17.62
CA MET A 10 7.61 -9.33 16.55
C MET A 10 7.47 -10.35 15.41
N LEU A 11 8.60 -10.95 14.98
CA LEU A 11 8.59 -11.95 13.92
C LEU A 11 7.89 -13.25 14.33
N SER A 12 8.16 -13.75 15.54
CA SER A 12 7.55 -14.99 16.03
C SER A 12 6.04 -14.85 16.21
N SER A 13 5.58 -13.73 16.78
CA SER A 13 4.14 -13.45 16.95
C SER A 13 3.43 -13.21 15.62
N PHE A 14 4.08 -12.55 14.65
CA PHE A 14 3.57 -12.39 13.29
C PHE A 14 3.32 -13.73 12.61
N ILE A 15 4.28 -14.66 12.66
CA ILE A 15 4.14 -16.00 12.08
C ILE A 15 2.97 -16.75 12.72
N LEU A 16 2.83 -16.70 14.05
CA LEU A 16 1.71 -17.34 14.74
C LEU A 16 0.35 -16.80 14.29
N MET A 17 0.21 -15.48 14.12
CA MET A 17 -1.04 -14.88 13.64
C MET A 17 -1.37 -15.24 12.19
N VAL A 18 -0.36 -15.34 11.32
CA VAL A 18 -0.56 -15.77 9.93
C VAL A 18 -1.01 -17.24 9.88
N LEU A 19 -0.46 -18.11 10.73
CA LEU A 19 -0.87 -19.53 10.83
C LEU A 19 -2.31 -19.71 11.33
N LEU A 20 -2.83 -18.75 12.11
CA LEU A 20 -4.25 -18.72 12.51
C LEU A 20 -5.20 -18.37 11.34
N GLY A 21 -4.67 -18.03 10.16
CA GLY A 21 -5.43 -17.78 8.94
C GLY A 21 -6.09 -16.39 8.86
N PHE A 22 -5.70 -15.46 9.73
CA PHE A 22 -6.22 -14.10 9.68
C PHE A 22 -5.64 -13.33 8.47
N PRO A 23 -6.40 -12.45 7.78
CA PRO A 23 -5.89 -11.72 6.63
C PRO A 23 -4.64 -10.91 6.98
N VAL A 24 -3.59 -11.11 6.19
CA VAL A 24 -2.23 -10.63 6.50
C VAL A 24 -2.18 -9.11 6.68
N ALA A 25 -2.95 -8.35 5.91
CA ALA A 25 -2.99 -6.89 6.01
C ALA A 25 -3.36 -6.39 7.42
N PHE A 26 -4.36 -7.00 8.05
CA PHE A 26 -4.79 -6.62 9.40
C PHE A 26 -3.80 -7.08 10.46
N THR A 27 -3.17 -8.26 10.28
CA THR A 27 -2.09 -8.70 11.19
C THR A 27 -0.90 -7.74 11.18
N LEU A 28 -0.50 -7.26 10.00
CA LEU A 28 0.64 -6.35 9.85
C LEU A 28 0.36 -4.97 10.45
N LEU A 29 -0.85 -4.45 10.26
CA LEU A 29 -1.27 -3.19 10.88
C LEU A 29 -1.26 -3.32 12.41
N ALA A 30 -1.94 -4.34 12.95
CA ALA A 30 -2.01 -4.54 14.40
C ALA A 30 -0.61 -4.74 15.01
N MET A 31 0.24 -5.54 14.38
CA MET A 31 1.61 -5.79 14.81
C MET A 31 2.48 -4.53 14.75
N GLY A 32 2.37 -3.76 13.67
CA GLY A 32 3.10 -2.51 13.48
C GLY A 32 2.70 -1.42 14.48
N VAL A 33 1.41 -1.33 14.82
CA VAL A 33 0.93 -0.41 15.85
C VAL A 33 1.35 -0.88 17.25
N PHE A 34 1.22 -2.17 17.56
CA PHE A 34 1.57 -2.70 18.88
C PHE A 34 3.07 -2.58 19.20
N PHE A 35 3.93 -3.02 18.28
CA PHE A 35 5.38 -2.91 18.46
C PHE A 35 5.88 -1.47 18.25
N GLY A 36 5.25 -0.70 17.37
CA GLY A 36 5.51 0.73 17.22
C GLY A 36 5.16 1.53 18.48
N TYR A 37 4.05 1.20 19.13
CA TYR A 37 3.68 1.78 20.42
C TYR A 37 4.76 1.51 21.47
N TYR A 38 5.21 0.26 21.58
CA TYR A 38 6.28 -0.14 22.50
C TYR A 38 7.62 0.58 22.20
N ALA A 39 7.97 0.78 20.93
CA ALA A 39 9.25 1.39 20.52
C ALA A 39 9.30 2.91 20.73
N TYR A 40 8.18 3.61 20.50
CA TYR A 40 8.07 5.07 20.66
C TYR A 40 7.58 5.50 22.05
N HIS A 41 7.46 4.55 22.98
CA HIS A 41 7.09 4.84 24.36
C HIS A 41 8.28 5.43 25.12
N ASP A 42 8.32 6.76 25.24
CA ASP A 42 9.35 7.47 25.99
C ASP A 42 9.08 7.36 27.51
N ALA A 43 10.05 6.84 28.27
CA ALA A 43 9.89 6.49 29.69
C ALA A 43 9.90 7.71 30.67
N GLY A 44 9.82 8.94 30.15
CA GLY A 44 10.10 10.17 30.91
C GLY A 44 8.89 10.96 31.43
N SER A 45 7.66 10.71 30.98
CA SER A 45 6.49 11.46 31.46
C SER A 45 5.21 10.64 31.36
N ILE A 46 4.96 9.81 32.37
CA ILE A 46 3.66 9.16 32.54
C ILE A 46 3.14 9.57 33.91
N ASN A 47 2.42 10.69 33.93
CA ASN A 47 1.66 11.10 35.10
C ASN A 47 0.14 10.98 34.87
N THR A 48 -0.33 10.82 33.62
CA THR A 48 -1.77 10.78 33.30
C THR A 48 -2.11 9.79 32.18
N ILE A 49 -3.32 9.22 32.21
CA ILE A 49 -3.88 8.34 31.16
C ILE A 49 -3.87 9.01 29.77
N SER A 50 -3.88 10.35 29.71
CA SER A 50 -3.74 11.13 28.47
C SER A 50 -2.39 10.95 27.78
N ASP A 51 -1.32 10.69 28.52
CA ASP A 51 0.04 10.55 27.98
C ASP A 51 0.23 9.19 27.30
N ALA A 52 -0.50 8.17 27.77
CA ALA A 52 -0.52 6.85 27.13
C ALA A 52 -1.11 6.87 25.72
N PHE A 53 -1.99 7.82 25.41
CA PHE A 53 -2.53 8.04 24.06
C PHE A 53 -1.71 9.06 23.25
N ASN A 54 -0.85 9.86 23.89
CA ASN A 54 0.00 10.85 23.24
C ASN A 54 1.31 10.23 22.71
N ASN A 55 1.18 9.10 21.99
CA ASN A 55 2.31 8.43 21.36
C ASN A 55 2.37 8.80 19.87
N ASN A 56 3.55 9.21 19.41
CA ASN A 56 3.81 9.59 18.02
C ASN A 56 3.46 8.48 17.01
N ILE A 57 3.35 7.22 17.43
CA ILE A 57 2.99 6.10 16.54
C ILE A 57 1.65 6.31 15.83
N PHE A 58 0.64 6.87 16.49
CA PHE A 58 -0.67 7.09 15.87
C PHE A 58 -0.63 8.21 14.84
N TYR A 59 0.13 9.27 15.13
CA TYR A 59 0.40 10.34 14.17
C TYR A 59 1.18 9.81 12.96
N LEU A 60 2.23 9.00 13.19
CA LEU A 60 3.03 8.39 12.13
C LEU A 60 2.22 7.41 11.28
N LEU A 61 1.36 6.58 11.89
CA LEU A 61 0.48 5.67 11.17
C LEU A 61 -0.45 6.43 10.21
N ASN A 62 -1.06 7.50 10.72
CA ASN A 62 -1.96 8.34 9.95
C ASN A 62 -1.21 9.06 8.80
N GLN A 63 -0.05 9.64 9.09
CA GLN A 63 0.81 10.29 8.09
C GLN A 63 1.25 9.33 6.98
N ASN A 64 1.69 8.10 7.32
CA ASN A 64 2.06 7.09 6.33
C ASN A 64 0.85 6.66 5.48
N THR A 65 -0.33 6.58 6.09
CA THR A 65 -1.57 6.25 5.37
C THR A 65 -1.89 7.34 4.34
N TYR A 66 -1.83 8.61 4.73
CA TYR A 66 -2.02 9.72 3.80
C TYR A 66 -0.97 9.74 2.70
N SER A 67 0.29 9.46 3.02
CA SER A 67 1.37 9.37 2.02
C SER A 67 1.11 8.30 0.95
N VAL A 68 0.46 7.18 1.30
CA VAL A 68 0.05 6.17 0.33
C VAL A 68 -1.15 6.65 -0.49
N MET A 69 -2.12 7.33 0.13
CA MET A 69 -3.28 7.88 -0.58
C MET A 69 -2.91 8.98 -1.58
N GLU A 70 -1.88 9.77 -1.29
CA GLU A 70 -1.34 10.81 -2.17
C GLU A 70 -0.43 10.26 -3.29
N ASN A 71 -0.25 8.94 -3.37
CA ASN A 71 0.62 8.35 -4.37
C ASN A 71 -0.02 8.38 -5.77
N ASP A 72 0.52 9.23 -6.65
CA ASP A 72 0.07 9.39 -8.04
C ASP A 72 0.05 8.08 -8.85
N THR A 73 0.94 7.12 -8.53
CA THR A 73 0.99 5.82 -9.23
C THR A 73 -0.24 4.97 -8.93
N LEU A 74 -0.73 5.00 -7.69
CA LEU A 74 -1.94 4.28 -7.30
C LEU A 74 -3.18 4.90 -7.96
N VAL A 75 -3.21 6.23 -8.10
CA VAL A 75 -4.27 6.96 -8.81
C VAL A 75 -4.25 6.69 -10.32
N ALA A 76 -3.07 6.44 -10.90
CA ALA A 76 -2.93 6.10 -12.31
C ALA A 76 -3.60 4.76 -12.67
N ILE A 77 -3.74 3.81 -11.74
CA ILE A 77 -4.28 2.47 -12.03
C ILE A 77 -5.77 2.53 -12.44
N PRO A 78 -6.69 3.14 -11.67
CA PRO A 78 -8.09 3.28 -12.08
C PRO A 78 -8.25 4.13 -13.35
N LEU A 79 -7.47 5.20 -13.49
CA LEU A 79 -7.52 6.09 -14.67
C LEU A 79 -7.06 5.36 -15.94
N PHE A 80 -6.03 4.53 -15.83
CA PHE A 80 -5.56 3.67 -16.92
C PHE A 80 -6.63 2.65 -17.32
N LEU A 81 -7.26 1.99 -16.34
CA LEU A 81 -8.39 1.10 -16.60
C LEU A 81 -9.58 1.82 -17.24
N PHE A 82 -9.89 3.03 -16.78
CA PHE A 82 -10.95 3.85 -17.37
C PHE A 82 -10.66 4.19 -18.84
N MET A 83 -9.42 4.63 -19.13
CA MET A 83 -9.00 4.90 -20.51
C MET A 83 -9.10 3.64 -21.37
N GLY A 84 -8.62 2.49 -20.89
CA GLY A 84 -8.74 1.21 -21.59
C GLY A 84 -10.20 0.84 -21.89
N TYR A 85 -11.07 0.92 -20.89
CA TYR A 85 -12.49 0.62 -21.03
C TYR A 85 -13.21 1.56 -22.01
N VAL A 86 -12.91 2.87 -21.98
CA VAL A 86 -13.49 3.85 -22.91
C VAL A 86 -13.02 3.59 -24.35
N VAL A 87 -11.72 3.29 -24.53
CA VAL A 87 -11.13 3.00 -25.84
C VAL A 87 -11.72 1.73 -26.45
N GLU A 88 -11.94 0.70 -25.63
CA GLU A 88 -12.62 -0.55 -26.03
C GLU A 88 -14.08 -0.27 -26.41
N ARG A 89 -14.85 0.41 -25.55
CA ARG A 89 -16.27 0.71 -25.80
C ARG A 89 -16.49 1.59 -27.02
N ALA A 90 -15.58 2.53 -27.29
CA ALA A 90 -15.65 3.41 -28.44
C ALA A 90 -15.21 2.73 -29.77
N ASN A 91 -14.82 1.45 -29.74
CA ASN A 91 -14.27 0.71 -30.88
C ASN A 91 -13.09 1.43 -31.56
N ILE A 92 -12.37 2.28 -30.82
CA ILE A 92 -11.27 3.10 -31.37
C ILE A 92 -10.14 2.17 -31.81
N VAL A 93 -9.87 1.10 -31.06
CA VAL A 93 -8.86 0.09 -31.36
C VAL A 93 -9.07 -0.52 -32.75
N ASN A 94 -10.29 -0.93 -33.06
CA ASN A 94 -10.64 -1.52 -34.36
C ASN A 94 -10.43 -0.52 -35.52
N LYS A 95 -10.80 0.74 -35.32
CA LYS A 95 -10.58 1.81 -36.32
C LYS A 95 -9.10 2.11 -36.53
N LEU A 96 -8.32 2.12 -35.44
CA LEU A 96 -6.87 2.31 -35.51
C LEU A 96 -6.20 1.16 -36.28
N PHE A 97 -6.52 -0.09 -35.98
CA PHE A 97 -5.98 -1.24 -36.73
C PHE A 97 -6.33 -1.19 -38.22
N TYR A 98 -7.57 -0.83 -38.56
CA TYR A 98 -7.97 -0.67 -39.96
C TYR A 98 -7.19 0.44 -40.67
N SER A 99 -7.01 1.60 -40.02
CA SER A 99 -6.19 2.69 -40.57
C SER A 99 -4.71 2.31 -40.72
N LEU A 100 -4.17 1.56 -39.76
CA LEU A 100 -2.79 1.07 -39.80
C LEU A 100 -2.60 0.10 -40.97
N GLN A 101 -3.54 -0.82 -41.18
CA GLN A 101 -3.52 -1.75 -42.31
C GLN A 101 -3.58 -1.02 -43.65
N MET A 102 -4.39 0.04 -43.74
CA MET A 102 -4.48 0.86 -44.95
C MET A 102 -3.19 1.65 -45.21
N ALA A 103 -2.57 2.20 -44.16
CA ALA A 103 -1.28 2.91 -44.26
C ALA A 103 -0.12 1.97 -44.61
N ALA A 104 -0.10 0.76 -44.05
CA ALA A 104 0.94 -0.24 -44.27
C ALA A 104 0.81 -1.00 -45.60
N ARG A 105 -0.26 -0.80 -46.38
CA ARG A 105 -0.54 -1.49 -47.64
C ARG A 105 0.62 -1.50 -48.65
N ASN A 106 1.46 -0.46 -48.65
CA ASN A 106 2.57 -0.31 -49.59
C ASN A 106 3.92 -0.78 -49.04
N LEU A 107 3.99 -1.30 -47.80
CA LEU A 107 5.20 -1.88 -47.26
C LEU A 107 5.33 -3.33 -47.77
N PRO A 108 6.35 -3.66 -48.60
CA PRO A 108 6.56 -5.04 -49.02
C PRO A 108 6.87 -5.88 -47.77
N GLY A 109 6.00 -6.85 -47.49
CA GLY A 109 6.24 -7.84 -46.44
C GLY A 109 7.44 -8.68 -46.83
N SER A 110 8.45 -8.73 -45.96
CA SER A 110 9.52 -9.73 -46.03
C SER A 110 9.03 -11.07 -45.50
#